data_AF-A0AAV4UCU4-F1
#
_entry.id   AF-A0AAV4UCU4-F1
#
_cell.length_a   1.000
_cell.length_b   1.000
_cell.length_c   1.000
_cell.angle_alpha   90.00
_cell.angle_beta   90.00
_cell.angle_gamma   90.00
#
_symmetry.space_group_name_H-M   'P 1'
#
loop_
_entity.id
_entity.type
_entity.pdbx_description
1 polymer ?
#
loop_
_entity_poly.entity_id
_entity_poly.type
_entity_poly.pdbx_seq_one_letter_code
_entity_poly.pdbx_strand_id
1 'polypeptide(L)'
;MDEINFRIVHIPTEKYLSDDEAKIHVEPYMKSLKQFIESCNLKEVSISFLKIKKSEEDENYPEIEELVFQVQSKYSFNNSPSVGKQYNYRNFCKKWKNLFLPSPSPIIVLYENSSFINTRHHSDTSVEYSSISFGTLPHNDKFYVYGSSSVANYIDFYHDTRKVIIYYLNFQLSFSYNNIRNIFVNIDSSPYEVFFDLCNPPLIFRPERRTNRYSSYVIEHRTAELSGCFSIDVDTFGRSNVLRVSFKDAFKAEEVIGRIHFRCSEKPVHYIHVKSISKSKPIDRDLNISHFGCTYLMTAMFKRNFTLAEQASNIDTCLYDIQKLALQNAECLEKSLTLVLAAIDSGKIVNYWHEIEKQFHYYLSNSDEINFGHYVVPEKCRLIRRVTLTPTRQLMWAPEMMFGNRVLRNFDSEYALRVAFRDDNNSRLSFVAAFADENVFDFAIRRPMLQGIFIGSRRYEFLAWSNSQIRDHGI
;
A
#
# COMPACT_ATOMS: atom_id res chain seq x y z
N MET A 1 18.53 -15.13 -30.12
CA MET A 1 18.53 -14.93 -28.67
C MET A 1 17.54 -13.84 -28.39
N ASP A 2 16.56 -14.09 -27.54
CA ASP A 2 15.59 -13.06 -27.19
C ASP A 2 16.15 -12.22 -26.04
N GLU A 3 16.10 -10.91 -26.21
CA GLU A 3 16.35 -9.96 -25.12
C GLU A 3 15.24 -10.09 -24.07
N ILE A 4 15.68 -10.09 -22.82
CA ILE A 4 14.86 -10.13 -21.62
C ILE A 4 15.34 -8.99 -20.72
N ASN A 5 14.44 -8.04 -20.50
CA ASN A 5 14.67 -6.94 -19.59
C ASN A 5 13.70 -7.02 -18.41
N PHE A 6 14.25 -6.89 -17.22
CA PHE A 6 13.48 -6.90 -15.98
C PHE A 6 14.17 -6.03 -14.94
N ARG A 7 13.50 -5.83 -13.81
CA ARG A 7 14.06 -5.12 -12.66
C ARG A 7 14.15 -6.07 -11.47
N ILE A 8 15.10 -5.82 -10.58
CA ILE A 8 15.21 -6.48 -9.30
C ILE A 8 15.06 -5.42 -8.22
N VAL A 9 14.09 -5.59 -7.31
CA VAL A 9 13.96 -4.73 -6.13
C VAL A 9 14.68 -5.41 -4.96
N HIS A 10 15.61 -4.68 -4.37
CA HIS A 10 16.37 -5.12 -3.21
C HIS A 10 15.90 -4.37 -1.96
N ILE A 11 15.71 -5.10 -0.88
CA ILE A 11 15.35 -4.54 0.42
C ILE A 11 16.51 -4.85 1.36
N PRO A 12 17.28 -3.84 1.77
CA PRO A 12 18.41 -4.04 2.66
C PRO A 12 17.98 -4.64 3.99
N THR A 13 18.67 -5.70 4.41
CA THR A 13 18.57 -6.25 5.76
C THR A 13 19.35 -5.42 6.77
N GLU A 14 20.45 -4.80 6.32
CA GLU A 14 21.29 -3.92 7.13
C GLU A 14 20.75 -2.48 7.11
N LYS A 15 21.04 -1.75 8.18
CA LYS A 15 20.72 -0.32 8.31
C LYS A 15 21.84 0.49 7.66
N TYR A 16 21.47 1.42 6.79
CA TYR A 16 22.39 2.41 6.22
C TYR A 16 21.92 3.80 6.63
N LEU A 17 22.85 4.64 7.09
CA LEU A 17 22.55 5.98 7.58
C LEU A 17 22.70 7.05 6.50
N SER A 18 23.32 6.70 5.36
CA SER A 18 23.47 7.60 4.21
C SER A 18 23.40 6.87 2.86
N ASP A 19 23.17 7.64 1.79
CA ASP A 19 23.21 7.11 0.41
C ASP A 19 24.60 6.64 0.00
N ASP A 20 25.65 7.24 0.55
CA ASP A 20 27.04 6.86 0.23
C ASP A 20 27.42 5.53 0.89
N GLU A 21 26.99 5.29 2.13
CA GLU A 21 27.08 3.98 2.76
C GLU A 21 26.32 2.92 1.96
N ALA A 22 25.09 3.22 1.53
CA ALA A 22 24.31 2.28 0.73
C ALA A 22 25.04 1.90 -0.59
N LYS A 23 25.67 2.86 -1.28
CA LYS A 23 26.42 2.60 -2.52
C LYS A 23 27.58 1.62 -2.32
N ILE A 24 28.34 1.75 -1.23
CA ILE A 24 29.49 0.88 -0.94
C ILE A 24 29.05 -0.58 -0.82
N HIS A 25 27.89 -0.83 -0.21
CA HIS A 25 27.35 -2.19 -0.04
C HIS A 25 26.66 -2.72 -1.32
N VAL A 26 26.17 -1.83 -2.18
CA VAL A 26 25.47 -2.20 -3.42
C VAL A 26 26.41 -2.80 -4.48
N GLU A 27 27.65 -2.33 -4.61
CA GLU A 27 28.58 -2.83 -5.64
C GLU A 27 28.93 -4.34 -5.49
N PRO A 28 29.32 -4.85 -4.31
CA PRO A 28 29.52 -6.28 -4.08
C PRO A 28 28.23 -7.08 -4.34
N TYR A 29 27.09 -6.53 -3.94
CA TYR A 29 25.80 -7.18 -4.13
C TYR A 29 25.44 -7.32 -5.62
N MET A 30 25.70 -6.30 -6.45
CA MET A 30 25.49 -6.37 -7.90
C MET A 30 26.34 -7.46 -8.56
N LYS A 31 27.58 -7.66 -8.10
CA LYS A 31 28.45 -8.73 -8.60
C LYS A 31 27.89 -10.11 -8.28
N SER A 32 27.41 -10.32 -7.06
CA SER A 32 26.75 -11.56 -6.65
C SER A 32 25.45 -11.80 -7.42
N LEU A 33 24.63 -10.76 -7.61
CA LEU A 33 23.42 -10.83 -8.43
C LEU A 33 23.71 -11.28 -9.85
N LYS A 34 24.76 -10.76 -10.49
CA LYS A 34 25.15 -11.16 -11.83
C LYS A 34 25.40 -12.67 -11.94
N GLN A 35 26.10 -13.25 -10.96
CA GLN A 35 26.36 -14.70 -10.93
C GLN A 35 25.07 -15.52 -10.80
N PHE A 36 24.13 -15.07 -9.95
CA PHE A 36 22.82 -15.74 -9.81
C PHE A 36 22.02 -15.67 -11.12
N ILE A 37 22.02 -14.52 -11.80
CA ILE A 37 21.33 -14.35 -13.09
C ILE A 37 21.94 -15.26 -14.16
N GLU A 38 23.27 -15.33 -14.25
CA GLU A 38 23.97 -16.20 -15.20
C GLU A 38 23.67 -17.68 -14.96
N SER A 39 23.56 -18.10 -13.70
CA SER A 39 23.16 -19.47 -13.33
C SER A 39 21.71 -19.82 -13.74
N CYS A 40 20.88 -18.81 -14.06
CA CYS A 40 19.52 -19.00 -14.58
C CYS A 40 19.46 -19.20 -16.11
N ASN A 41 20.58 -19.44 -16.79
CA ASN A 41 20.71 -19.54 -18.27
C ASN A 41 20.55 -18.21 -19.04
N LEU A 42 20.70 -17.08 -18.36
CA LEU A 42 20.78 -15.77 -18.98
C LEU A 42 22.23 -15.43 -19.31
N LYS A 43 22.49 -14.89 -20.51
CA LYS A 43 23.81 -14.48 -21.00
C LYS A 43 23.81 -12.98 -21.26
N GLU A 44 25.01 -12.41 -21.40
CA GLU A 44 25.20 -10.97 -21.68
C GLU A 44 24.52 -10.07 -20.64
N VAL A 45 24.63 -10.43 -19.36
CA VAL A 45 23.96 -9.72 -18.26
C VAL A 45 24.62 -8.36 -18.01
N SER A 46 23.86 -7.29 -18.23
CA SER A 46 24.16 -5.94 -17.74
C SER A 46 23.23 -5.61 -16.58
N ILE A 47 23.78 -4.99 -15.53
CA ILE A 47 23.03 -4.53 -14.36
C ILE A 47 23.37 -3.06 -14.16
N SER A 48 22.34 -2.23 -14.05
CA SER A 48 22.48 -0.79 -13.78
C SER A 48 21.54 -0.38 -12.64
N PHE A 49 21.99 0.53 -11.79
CA PHE A 49 21.14 1.09 -10.75
C PHE A 49 20.20 2.12 -11.37
N LEU A 50 18.90 1.99 -11.14
CA LEU A 50 17.89 2.89 -11.69
C LEU A 50 17.79 4.12 -10.77
N LYS A 51 18.51 5.20 -11.10
CA LYS A 51 18.22 6.53 -10.53
C LYS A 51 17.14 7.21 -11.34
N ILE A 52 16.01 7.47 -10.72
CA ILE A 52 15.00 8.35 -11.33
C ILE A 52 15.58 9.77 -11.28
N LYS A 53 15.63 10.46 -12.43
CA LYS A 53 16.11 11.85 -12.46
C LYS A 53 15.09 12.72 -11.71
N LYS A 54 15.56 13.46 -10.70
CA LYS A 54 14.77 14.51 -10.04
C LYS A 54 14.47 15.63 -11.03
N SER A 55 13.34 16.31 -10.84
CA SER A 55 13.08 17.58 -11.52
C SER A 55 14.01 18.66 -10.94
N GLU A 56 14.37 19.68 -11.73
CA GLU A 56 15.25 20.79 -11.26
C GLU A 56 14.65 21.56 -10.07
N GLU A 57 13.33 21.52 -9.87
CA GLU A 57 12.64 22.15 -8.74
C GLU A 57 12.66 21.29 -7.45
N ASP A 58 12.81 19.97 -7.58
CA ASP A 58 12.76 18.99 -6.48
C ASP A 58 14.16 18.54 -6.00
N GLU A 59 15.25 19.03 -6.60
CA GLU A 59 16.62 18.58 -6.27
C GLU A 59 16.95 18.74 -4.77
N ASN A 60 16.40 19.77 -4.13
CA ASN A 60 16.69 20.15 -2.75
C ASN A 60 15.90 19.36 -1.70
N TYR A 61 14.92 18.53 -2.08
CA TYR A 61 14.15 17.73 -1.12
C TYR A 61 14.57 16.25 -1.17
N PRO A 62 14.76 15.62 0.01
CA PRO A 62 15.04 14.19 0.07
C PRO A 62 13.79 13.40 -0.34
N GLU A 63 13.98 12.40 -1.20
CA GLU A 63 12.95 11.44 -1.59
C GLU A 63 13.39 10.04 -1.17
N ILE A 64 12.45 9.25 -0.63
CA ILE A 64 12.68 7.84 -0.35
C ILE A 64 12.56 7.08 -1.67
N GLU A 65 13.66 6.56 -2.21
CA GLU A 65 13.66 5.75 -3.45
C GLU A 65 13.77 4.25 -3.13
N GLU A 66 13.14 3.42 -3.96
CA GLU A 66 13.36 1.97 -3.92
C GLU A 66 14.73 1.64 -4.51
N LEU A 67 15.43 0.66 -3.93
CA LEU A 67 16.67 0.16 -4.51
C LEU A 67 16.36 -0.80 -5.66
N VAL A 68 16.29 -0.25 -6.87
CA VAL A 68 15.92 -0.98 -8.08
C VAL A 68 17.12 -1.15 -9.02
N PHE A 69 17.41 -2.40 -9.37
CA PHE A 69 18.41 -2.75 -10.37
C PHE A 69 17.74 -3.09 -11.69
N GLN A 70 18.06 -2.37 -12.75
CA GLN A 70 17.65 -2.71 -14.10
C GLN A 70 18.62 -3.74 -14.68
N VAL A 71 18.06 -4.86 -15.13
CA VAL A 71 18.80 -5.97 -15.72
C VAL A 71 18.42 -6.08 -17.20
N GLN A 72 19.43 -6.14 -18.06
CA GLN A 72 19.26 -6.51 -19.46
C GLN A 72 20.08 -7.77 -19.73
N SER A 73 19.49 -8.73 -20.41
CA SER A 73 20.12 -10.02 -20.67
C SER A 73 19.51 -10.72 -21.88
N LYS A 74 20.16 -11.79 -22.34
CA LYS A 74 19.69 -12.63 -23.44
C LYS A 74 19.47 -14.05 -22.98
N TYR A 75 18.32 -14.64 -23.31
CA TYR A 75 18.04 -16.03 -22.97
C TYR A 75 18.74 -16.99 -23.93
N SER A 76 19.49 -17.95 -23.39
CA SER A 76 20.16 -18.99 -24.18
C SER A 76 19.17 -20.12 -24.48
N PHE A 77 18.75 -20.26 -25.74
CA PHE A 77 17.86 -21.35 -26.17
C PHE A 77 18.54 -22.73 -26.06
N ASN A 78 17.80 -23.71 -25.55
CA ASN A 78 17.91 -25.10 -25.98
C ASN A 78 16.62 -25.40 -26.77
N ASN A 79 16.71 -25.31 -28.10
CA ASN A 79 15.77 -25.76 -29.13
C ASN A 79 14.29 -26.00 -28.73
N SER A 80 13.45 -24.96 -28.85
CA SER A 80 12.08 -25.06 -29.39
C SER A 80 11.48 -23.65 -29.62
N PRO A 81 11.36 -23.18 -30.88
CA PRO A 81 10.77 -21.88 -31.20
C PRO A 81 9.24 -21.80 -31.03
N SER A 82 8.59 -22.87 -30.57
CA SER A 82 7.14 -22.96 -30.38
C SER A 82 6.64 -22.49 -29.01
N VAL A 83 7.54 -22.20 -28.08
CA VAL A 83 7.20 -21.89 -26.68
C VAL A 83 7.42 -20.39 -26.44
N GLY A 84 6.33 -19.63 -26.27
CA GLY A 84 6.35 -18.17 -26.19
C GLY A 84 7.20 -17.60 -25.04
N LYS A 85 7.63 -16.33 -25.16
CA LYS A 85 8.48 -15.63 -24.17
C LYS A 85 7.96 -15.74 -22.73
N GLN A 86 6.64 -15.79 -22.54
CA GLN A 86 5.98 -15.90 -21.23
C GLN A 86 6.39 -17.16 -20.46
N TYR A 87 6.52 -18.30 -21.15
CA TYR A 87 6.95 -19.55 -20.52
C TYR A 87 8.43 -19.48 -20.06
N ASN A 88 9.27 -18.77 -20.82
CA ASN A 88 10.67 -18.55 -20.44
C ASN A 88 10.76 -17.71 -19.17
N TYR A 89 9.94 -16.66 -19.03
CA TYR A 89 9.83 -15.87 -17.81
C TYR A 89 9.41 -16.73 -16.60
N ARG A 90 8.41 -17.60 -16.78
CA ARG A 90 7.95 -18.50 -15.70
C ARG A 90 9.04 -19.46 -15.26
N ASN A 91 9.76 -20.07 -16.20
CA ASN A 91 10.89 -20.95 -15.90
C ASN A 91 12.04 -20.20 -15.24
N PHE A 92 12.33 -18.97 -15.68
CA PHE A 92 13.30 -18.10 -15.05
C PHE A 92 12.93 -17.81 -13.60
N CYS A 93 11.71 -17.33 -13.31
CA CYS A 93 11.25 -17.07 -11.94
C CYS A 93 11.35 -18.32 -11.05
N LYS A 94 11.02 -19.50 -11.58
CA LYS A 94 11.12 -20.76 -10.83
C LYS A 94 12.58 -21.10 -10.49
N LYS A 95 13.51 -20.99 -11.44
CA LYS A 95 14.94 -21.20 -11.18
C LYS A 95 15.48 -20.17 -10.19
N TRP A 96 15.10 -18.91 -10.37
CA TRP A 96 15.46 -17.81 -9.48
C TRP A 96 15.11 -18.14 -8.04
N LYS A 97 13.84 -18.48 -7.76
CA LYS A 97 13.37 -18.90 -6.44
C LYS A 97 14.25 -20.02 -5.85
N ASN A 98 14.58 -21.04 -6.64
CA ASN A 98 15.33 -22.20 -6.15
C ASN A 98 16.77 -21.88 -5.76
N LEU A 99 17.39 -20.84 -6.32
CA LEU A 99 18.76 -20.44 -5.99
C LEU A 99 18.89 -19.83 -4.60
N PHE A 100 17.84 -19.16 -4.12
CA PHE A 100 17.89 -18.45 -2.85
C PHE A 100 17.42 -19.30 -1.67
N LEU A 101 16.71 -20.42 -1.90
CA LEU A 101 16.22 -21.27 -0.82
C LEU A 101 17.37 -21.77 0.08
N PRO A 102 17.23 -21.69 1.43
CA PRO A 102 16.04 -21.33 2.20
C PRO A 102 15.85 -19.82 2.49
N SER A 103 16.76 -18.97 2.01
CA SER A 103 16.78 -17.52 2.21
C SER A 103 15.76 -16.77 1.32
N PRO A 104 15.46 -15.50 1.67
CA PRO A 104 14.68 -14.58 0.83
C PRO A 104 15.18 -14.53 -0.61
N SER A 105 14.26 -14.67 -1.58
CA SER A 105 14.59 -14.34 -2.97
C SER A 105 14.32 -12.86 -3.23
N PRO A 106 15.24 -12.11 -3.86
CA PRO A 106 14.96 -10.75 -4.31
C PRO A 106 13.76 -10.71 -5.27
N ILE A 107 13.03 -9.59 -5.24
CA ILE A 107 11.80 -9.41 -5.99
C ILE A 107 12.13 -9.17 -7.46
N ILE A 108 11.59 -9.99 -8.35
CA ILE A 108 11.67 -9.76 -9.80
C ILE A 108 10.50 -8.88 -10.22
N VAL A 109 10.75 -7.87 -11.03
CA VAL A 109 9.72 -6.99 -11.56
C VAL A 109 9.74 -7.04 -13.08
N LEU A 110 8.67 -7.60 -13.65
CA LEU A 110 8.45 -7.62 -15.08
C LEU A 110 7.59 -6.40 -15.45
N TYR A 111 8.05 -5.67 -16.47
CA TYR A 111 7.40 -4.43 -16.93
C TYR A 111 7.23 -4.37 -18.45
N GLU A 112 7.98 -5.18 -19.21
CA GLU A 112 7.84 -5.18 -20.65
C GLU A 112 6.56 -5.90 -21.10
N ASN A 113 5.85 -5.29 -22.05
CA ASN A 113 4.67 -5.85 -22.70
C ASN A 113 4.88 -7.29 -23.23
N SER A 114 6.08 -7.63 -23.70
CA SER A 114 6.39 -8.99 -24.19
C SER A 114 6.45 -10.06 -23.09
N SER A 115 6.45 -9.66 -21.82
CA SER A 115 6.44 -10.58 -20.67
C SER A 115 5.05 -11.11 -20.37
N PHE A 116 4.01 -10.47 -20.90
CA PHE A 116 2.62 -10.73 -20.54
C PHE A 116 1.82 -11.32 -21.71
N ILE A 117 0.72 -12.00 -21.38
CA ILE A 117 -0.24 -12.47 -22.38
C ILE A 117 -1.08 -11.27 -22.82
N ASN A 118 -1.04 -10.93 -24.11
CA ASN A 118 -1.79 -9.83 -24.69
C ASN A 118 -3.04 -10.36 -25.40
N THR A 119 -4.12 -10.56 -24.66
CA THR A 119 -5.43 -10.94 -25.21
C THR A 119 -6.45 -9.82 -24.96
N ARG A 120 -7.08 -9.33 -26.03
CA ARG A 120 -8.01 -8.20 -25.96
C ARG A 120 -9.43 -8.68 -25.66
N HIS A 121 -9.80 -8.66 -24.38
CA HIS A 121 -11.17 -8.87 -23.92
C HIS A 121 -11.68 -7.66 -23.13
N HIS A 122 -12.97 -7.37 -23.24
CA HIS A 122 -13.62 -6.26 -22.51
C HIS A 122 -13.84 -6.61 -21.02
N SER A 123 -14.07 -7.89 -20.72
CA SER A 123 -14.19 -8.40 -19.36
C SER A 123 -13.84 -9.88 -19.27
N ASP A 124 -13.42 -10.30 -18.08
CA ASP A 124 -13.41 -11.70 -17.65
C ASP A 124 -14.42 -11.87 -16.53
N THR A 125 -15.51 -12.58 -16.81
CA THR A 125 -16.56 -12.87 -15.82
C THR A 125 -16.40 -14.28 -15.28
N SER A 126 -16.84 -14.50 -14.05
CA SER A 126 -16.86 -15.82 -13.40
C SER A 126 -15.48 -16.46 -13.26
N VAL A 127 -14.41 -15.68 -13.04
CA VAL A 127 -13.06 -16.23 -12.82
C VAL A 127 -13.00 -16.88 -11.43
N GLU A 128 -12.85 -18.20 -11.40
CA GLU A 128 -12.92 -18.96 -10.15
C GLU A 128 -11.68 -18.79 -9.26
N TYR A 129 -11.92 -18.62 -7.96
CA TYR A 129 -10.90 -18.66 -6.92
C TYR A 129 -11.22 -19.74 -5.88
N SER A 130 -10.19 -20.27 -5.23
CA SER A 130 -10.28 -21.27 -4.15
C SER A 130 -10.31 -20.64 -2.77
N SER A 131 -9.55 -19.57 -2.55
CA SER A 131 -9.54 -18.82 -1.28
C SER A 131 -9.25 -17.33 -1.48
N ILE A 132 -9.72 -16.52 -0.54
CA ILE A 132 -9.38 -15.10 -0.41
C ILE A 132 -8.85 -14.83 0.99
N SER A 133 -7.86 -13.94 1.11
CA SER A 133 -7.31 -13.54 2.40
C SER A 133 -6.93 -12.07 2.41
N PHE A 134 -7.07 -11.45 3.58
CA PHE A 134 -6.80 -10.06 3.88
C PHE A 134 -5.65 -10.00 4.86
N GLY A 135 -4.65 -9.20 4.54
CA GLY A 135 -3.42 -9.17 5.30
C GLY A 135 -2.47 -8.05 4.90
N THR A 136 -1.20 -8.26 5.20
CA THR A 136 -0.11 -7.36 4.82
C THR A 136 1.13 -8.12 4.34
N LEU A 137 1.89 -7.48 3.47
CA LEU A 137 3.21 -7.91 3.00
C LEU A 137 4.26 -6.92 3.54
N PRO A 138 4.96 -7.25 4.64
CA PRO A 138 6.05 -6.43 5.16
C PRO A 138 7.38 -6.63 4.43
N HIS A 139 7.37 -7.50 3.41
CA HIS A 139 8.52 -7.83 2.57
C HIS A 139 9.66 -8.59 3.29
N ASN A 140 9.30 -9.50 4.19
CA ASN A 140 10.20 -10.43 4.89
C ASN A 140 9.90 -11.90 4.51
N ASP A 141 9.58 -12.15 3.24
CA ASP A 141 9.16 -13.45 2.65
C ASP A 141 7.87 -14.05 3.23
N LYS A 142 7.16 -13.29 4.05
CA LYS A 142 5.91 -13.73 4.67
C LYS A 142 4.76 -12.85 4.23
N PHE A 143 3.62 -13.48 4.06
CA PHE A 143 2.33 -12.81 3.98
C PHE A 143 1.58 -13.09 5.28
N TYR A 144 1.34 -12.06 6.08
CA TYR A 144 0.60 -12.20 7.33
C TYR A 144 -0.89 -12.09 7.05
N VAL A 145 -1.62 -13.16 7.34
CA VAL A 145 -3.07 -13.28 7.15
C VAL A 145 -3.78 -12.95 8.46
N TYR A 146 -4.70 -11.99 8.41
CA TYR A 146 -5.52 -11.59 9.57
C TYR A 146 -7.00 -11.97 9.40
N GLY A 147 -7.45 -12.12 8.16
CA GLY A 147 -8.78 -12.62 7.83
C GLY A 147 -8.75 -13.43 6.55
N SER A 148 -9.47 -14.53 6.49
CA SER A 148 -9.51 -15.37 5.28
C SER A 148 -10.82 -16.11 5.15
N SER A 149 -11.19 -16.38 3.90
CA SER A 149 -12.25 -17.32 3.55
C SER A 149 -11.74 -18.33 2.56
N SER A 150 -11.91 -19.61 2.90
CA SER A 150 -11.62 -20.75 2.03
C SER A 150 -12.85 -21.18 1.22
N VAL A 151 -13.90 -20.35 1.18
CA VAL A 151 -15.09 -20.61 0.37
C VAL A 151 -14.81 -20.17 -1.06
N ALA A 152 -14.75 -21.14 -1.97
CA ALA A 152 -14.57 -20.90 -3.39
C ALA A 152 -15.74 -20.09 -3.95
N ASN A 153 -15.43 -19.14 -4.83
CA ASN A 153 -16.41 -18.33 -5.53
C ASN A 153 -15.77 -17.77 -6.82
N TYR A 154 -16.31 -16.68 -7.36
CA TYR A 154 -15.82 -16.06 -8.58
C TYR A 154 -15.50 -14.57 -8.43
N ILE A 155 -14.72 -14.06 -9.39
CA ILE A 155 -14.36 -12.66 -9.54
C ILE A 155 -14.65 -12.25 -10.98
N ASP A 156 -15.22 -11.06 -11.13
CA ASP A 156 -15.38 -10.40 -12.41
C ASP A 156 -14.36 -9.25 -12.54
N PHE A 157 -13.66 -9.24 -13.66
CA PHE A 157 -12.73 -8.20 -14.07
C PHE A 157 -13.31 -7.47 -15.28
N TYR A 158 -13.75 -6.23 -15.08
CA TYR A 158 -14.24 -5.37 -16.15
C TYR A 158 -13.10 -4.46 -16.60
N HIS A 159 -12.42 -4.84 -17.69
CA HIS A 159 -11.18 -4.21 -18.15
C HIS A 159 -11.41 -2.81 -18.74
N ASP A 160 -12.53 -2.62 -19.44
CA ASP A 160 -12.84 -1.34 -20.09
C ASP A 160 -13.25 -0.27 -19.06
N THR A 161 -14.01 -0.65 -18.03
CA THR A 161 -14.39 0.25 -16.92
C THR A 161 -13.38 0.24 -15.77
N ARG A 162 -12.34 -0.60 -15.86
CA ARG A 162 -11.27 -0.77 -14.87
C ARG A 162 -11.82 -1.05 -13.46
N LYS A 163 -12.78 -1.97 -13.37
CA LYS A 163 -13.49 -2.35 -12.13
C LYS A 163 -13.33 -3.84 -11.85
N VAL A 164 -13.10 -4.18 -10.59
CA VAL A 164 -13.12 -5.55 -10.07
C VAL A 164 -14.36 -5.72 -9.18
N ILE A 165 -15.04 -6.85 -9.31
CA ILE A 165 -16.11 -7.28 -8.43
C ILE A 165 -15.81 -8.69 -7.96
N ILE A 166 -15.65 -8.86 -6.65
CA ILE A 166 -15.37 -10.14 -6.00
C ILE A 166 -16.64 -10.59 -5.30
N TYR A 167 -17.11 -11.78 -5.62
CA TYR A 167 -18.26 -12.37 -4.95
C TYR A 167 -17.77 -13.10 -3.71
N TYR A 168 -18.11 -12.61 -2.53
CA TYR A 168 -17.61 -13.11 -1.26
C TYR A 168 -18.78 -13.49 -0.36
N LEU A 169 -19.08 -14.79 -0.23
CA LEU A 169 -20.26 -15.29 0.49
C LEU A 169 -21.54 -14.58 -0.02
N ASN A 170 -22.23 -13.86 0.86
CA ASN A 170 -23.42 -13.07 0.56
C ASN A 170 -23.12 -11.59 0.26
N PHE A 171 -21.85 -11.25 0.06
CA PHE A 171 -21.37 -9.89 -0.19
C PHE A 171 -20.68 -9.79 -1.56
N GLN A 172 -20.55 -8.57 -2.03
CA GLN A 172 -19.72 -8.20 -3.17
C GLN A 172 -18.69 -7.17 -2.72
N LEU A 173 -17.42 -7.44 -3.02
CA LEU A 173 -16.32 -6.51 -2.77
C LEU A 173 -15.94 -5.86 -4.09
N SER A 174 -15.82 -4.53 -4.13
CA SER A 174 -15.49 -3.82 -5.35
C SER A 174 -14.39 -2.80 -5.17
N PHE A 175 -13.49 -2.75 -6.14
CA PHE A 175 -12.45 -1.73 -6.26
C PHE A 175 -12.11 -1.49 -7.73
N SER A 176 -11.45 -0.36 -8.03
CA SER A 176 -10.98 -0.01 -9.37
C SER A 176 -9.51 -0.39 -9.57
N TYR A 177 -9.05 -0.54 -10.82
CA TYR A 177 -7.63 -0.79 -11.09
C TYR A 177 -6.73 0.35 -10.59
N ASN A 178 -7.23 1.59 -10.56
CA ASN A 178 -6.50 2.74 -9.98
C ASN A 178 -6.25 2.58 -8.47
N ASN A 179 -6.98 1.69 -7.80
CA ASN A 179 -6.78 1.38 -6.39
C ASN A 179 -5.62 0.40 -6.17
N ILE A 180 -5.11 -0.25 -7.22
CA ILE A 180 -4.00 -1.21 -7.12
C ILE A 180 -2.69 -0.44 -7.16
N ARG A 181 -1.89 -0.49 -6.09
CA ARG A 181 -0.52 0.05 -6.03
C ARG A 181 0.44 -0.91 -6.68
N ASN A 182 0.49 -2.14 -6.18
CA ASN A 182 1.37 -3.19 -6.64
C ASN A 182 0.61 -4.50 -6.84
N ILE A 183 1.04 -5.27 -7.84
CA ILE A 183 0.58 -6.64 -8.06
C ILE A 183 1.75 -7.56 -7.75
N PHE A 184 1.57 -8.49 -6.82
CA PHE A 184 2.53 -9.53 -6.53
C PHE A 184 2.00 -10.90 -6.95
N VAL A 185 2.86 -11.73 -7.50
CA VAL A 185 2.57 -13.11 -7.90
C VAL A 185 3.48 -14.05 -7.12
N ASN A 186 2.91 -15.04 -6.44
CA ASN A 186 3.71 -16.04 -5.74
C ASN A 186 4.36 -17.01 -6.75
N ILE A 187 5.68 -17.11 -6.74
CA ILE A 187 6.42 -17.94 -7.67
C ILE A 187 6.17 -19.42 -7.35
N ASP A 188 5.69 -20.16 -8.37
CA ASP A 188 5.50 -21.62 -8.33
C ASP A 188 4.54 -22.04 -7.19
N SER A 189 3.47 -21.28 -6.97
CA SER A 189 2.41 -21.62 -6.02
C SER A 189 1.33 -22.47 -6.68
N SER A 190 0.74 -23.37 -5.89
CA SER A 190 -0.43 -24.16 -6.27
C SER A 190 -1.37 -24.21 -5.07
N PRO A 191 -2.54 -23.55 -5.10
CA PRO A 191 -3.14 -22.76 -6.19
C PRO A 191 -2.33 -21.51 -6.60
N TYR A 192 -2.66 -20.90 -7.75
CA TYR A 192 -1.94 -19.73 -8.27
C TYR A 192 -2.31 -18.48 -7.45
N GLU A 193 -1.37 -17.96 -6.67
CA GLU A 193 -1.63 -16.90 -5.70
C GLU A 193 -1.19 -15.54 -6.24
N VAL A 194 -2.12 -14.58 -6.18
CA VAL A 194 -1.90 -13.20 -6.55
C VAL A 194 -2.26 -12.31 -5.37
N PHE A 195 -1.43 -11.34 -5.09
CA PHE A 195 -1.62 -10.35 -4.04
C PHE A 195 -1.81 -8.98 -4.69
N PHE A 196 -2.96 -8.38 -4.47
CA PHE A 196 -3.24 -7.01 -4.84
C PHE A 196 -2.96 -6.12 -3.63
N ASP A 197 -1.90 -5.32 -3.69
CA ASP A 197 -1.66 -4.25 -2.72
C ASP A 197 -2.48 -3.03 -3.11
N LEU A 198 -3.43 -2.66 -2.26
CA LEU A 198 -4.45 -1.67 -2.52
C LEU A 198 -4.21 -0.38 -1.72
N CYS A 199 -4.47 0.78 -2.33
CA CYS A 199 -4.45 2.07 -1.63
C CYS A 199 -5.52 2.11 -0.52
N ASN A 200 -6.70 1.58 -0.84
CA ASN A 200 -7.87 1.57 0.01
C ASN A 200 -8.51 0.18 0.05
N PRO A 201 -9.18 -0.20 1.15
CA PRO A 201 -9.90 -1.45 1.20
C PRO A 201 -11.04 -1.44 0.17
N PRO A 202 -11.41 -2.61 -0.39
CA PRO A 202 -12.56 -2.71 -1.28
C PRO A 202 -13.85 -2.22 -0.62
N LEU A 203 -14.75 -1.62 -1.40
CA LEU A 203 -16.10 -1.32 -0.92
C LEU A 203 -16.89 -2.62 -0.78
N ILE A 204 -17.63 -2.77 0.31
CA ILE A 204 -18.47 -3.94 0.57
C ILE A 204 -19.93 -3.58 0.28
N PHE A 205 -20.58 -4.43 -0.52
CA PHE A 205 -22.00 -4.35 -0.83
C PHE A 205 -22.71 -5.66 -0.48
N ARG A 206 -23.91 -5.57 0.09
CA ARG A 206 -24.83 -6.67 0.33
C ARG A 206 -25.93 -6.62 -0.74
N PRO A 207 -25.90 -7.48 -1.77
CA PRO A 207 -26.94 -7.52 -2.78
C PRO A 207 -28.26 -8.03 -2.20
N GLU A 208 -29.35 -7.33 -2.50
CA GLU A 208 -30.72 -7.69 -2.14
C GLU A 208 -31.56 -7.78 -3.42
N ARG A 209 -32.09 -8.98 -3.70
CA ARG A 209 -33.01 -9.19 -4.82
C ARG A 209 -34.39 -8.70 -4.44
N ARG A 210 -34.92 -7.74 -5.20
CA ARG A 210 -36.31 -7.28 -5.09
C ARG A 210 -37.07 -7.58 -6.36
N THR A 211 -38.37 -7.72 -6.21
CA THR A 211 -39.30 -7.89 -7.32
C THR A 211 -40.38 -6.83 -7.22
N ASN A 212 -40.71 -6.21 -8.34
CA ASN A 212 -41.92 -5.42 -8.47
C ASN A 212 -42.86 -6.10 -9.49
N ARG A 213 -44.01 -5.49 -9.78
CA ARG A 213 -45.00 -6.05 -10.72
C ARG A 213 -44.47 -6.24 -12.15
N TYR A 214 -43.34 -5.62 -12.51
CA TYR A 214 -42.82 -5.58 -13.88
C TYR A 214 -41.47 -6.30 -14.06
N SER A 215 -40.64 -6.38 -13.02
CA SER A 215 -39.27 -6.94 -13.12
C SER A 215 -38.69 -7.32 -11.75
N SER A 216 -37.72 -8.23 -11.78
CA SER A 216 -36.77 -8.44 -10.69
C SER A 216 -35.55 -7.54 -10.87
N TYR A 217 -35.05 -6.95 -9.79
CA TYR A 217 -33.87 -6.09 -9.78
C TYR A 217 -33.06 -6.31 -8.51
N VAL A 218 -31.78 -5.94 -8.54
CA VAL A 218 -30.87 -6.06 -7.39
C VAL A 218 -30.58 -4.67 -6.84
N ILE A 219 -30.77 -4.49 -5.54
CA ILE A 219 -30.28 -3.32 -4.81
C ILE A 219 -28.98 -3.72 -4.12
N GLU A 220 -27.93 -2.92 -4.28
CA GLU A 220 -26.65 -3.13 -3.63
C GLU A 220 -26.57 -2.26 -2.38
N HIS A 221 -26.69 -2.87 -1.20
CA HIS A 221 -26.61 -2.15 0.05
C HIS A 221 -25.15 -1.96 0.49
N ARG A 222 -24.67 -0.72 0.58
CA ARG A 222 -23.30 -0.43 1.04
C ARG A 222 -23.20 -0.73 2.55
N THR A 223 -22.20 -1.50 2.98
CA THR A 223 -22.05 -1.89 4.41
C THR A 223 -20.60 -1.85 4.86
N ALA A 224 -20.30 -1.55 6.12
CA ALA A 224 -18.92 -1.52 6.62
C ALA A 224 -18.39 -2.87 7.11
N GLU A 225 -19.26 -3.90 7.17
CA GLU A 225 -18.98 -5.16 7.86
C GLU A 225 -19.15 -6.37 6.94
N LEU A 226 -18.33 -7.38 7.18
CA LEU A 226 -18.47 -8.72 6.60
C LEU A 226 -19.10 -9.66 7.63
N SER A 227 -20.41 -9.49 7.87
CA SER A 227 -21.15 -10.27 8.87
C SER A 227 -21.41 -11.71 8.40
N GLY A 228 -20.89 -12.73 9.12
CA GLY A 228 -21.05 -14.16 8.81
C GLY A 228 -20.26 -15.09 9.76
N CYS A 229 -20.24 -16.41 9.52
CA CYS A 229 -19.54 -17.41 10.38
C CYS A 229 -18.02 -17.19 10.55
N PHE A 230 -17.41 -16.36 9.70
CA PHE A 230 -15.99 -16.01 9.73
C PHE A 230 -15.83 -14.48 9.68
N SER A 231 -16.53 -13.75 10.56
CA SER A 231 -16.58 -12.29 10.53
C SER A 231 -15.19 -11.67 10.66
N ILE A 232 -14.74 -10.98 9.61
CA ILE A 232 -13.54 -10.16 9.64
C ILE A 232 -13.96 -8.83 10.25
N ASP A 233 -13.32 -8.44 11.35
CA ASP A 233 -13.66 -7.18 11.98
C ASP A 233 -13.29 -5.98 11.08
N VAL A 234 -14.04 -4.90 11.25
CA VAL A 234 -13.98 -3.68 10.44
C VAL A 234 -12.55 -3.14 10.34
N ASP A 235 -11.82 -3.17 11.44
CA ASP A 235 -10.47 -2.63 11.52
C ASP A 235 -9.44 -3.54 10.83
N THR A 236 -9.57 -4.87 10.98
CA THR A 236 -8.78 -5.83 10.22
C THR A 236 -9.00 -5.67 8.72
N PHE A 237 -10.26 -5.55 8.27
CA PHE A 237 -10.57 -5.34 6.86
C PHE A 237 -10.01 -4.00 6.36
N GLY A 238 -10.21 -2.94 7.12
CA GLY A 238 -9.77 -1.59 6.76
C GLY A 238 -8.24 -1.48 6.61
N ARG A 239 -7.48 -2.00 7.58
CA ARG A 239 -6.01 -1.89 7.63
C ARG A 239 -5.26 -2.98 6.87
N SER A 240 -5.96 -3.99 6.34
CA SER A 240 -5.37 -4.97 5.43
C SER A 240 -5.18 -4.35 4.05
N ASN A 241 -3.98 -3.86 3.75
CA ASN A 241 -3.68 -3.28 2.45
C ASN A 241 -3.52 -4.33 1.35
N VAL A 242 -3.23 -5.59 1.69
CA VAL A 242 -3.01 -6.65 0.70
C VAL A 242 -4.17 -7.63 0.68
N LEU A 243 -4.79 -7.75 -0.48
CA LEU A 243 -5.78 -8.77 -0.82
C LEU A 243 -5.13 -9.92 -1.57
N ARG A 244 -5.05 -11.11 -0.96
CA ARG A 244 -4.62 -12.34 -1.62
C ARG A 244 -5.83 -13.03 -2.25
N VAL A 245 -5.70 -13.39 -3.53
CA VAL A 245 -6.62 -14.26 -4.26
C VAL A 245 -5.86 -15.51 -4.71
N SER A 246 -6.37 -16.68 -4.35
CA SER A 246 -5.87 -17.97 -4.83
C SER A 246 -6.73 -18.44 -6.01
N PHE A 247 -6.26 -18.28 -7.24
CA PHE A 247 -6.99 -18.69 -8.44
C PHE A 247 -6.95 -20.21 -8.63
N LYS A 248 -8.06 -20.78 -9.11
CA LYS A 248 -8.09 -22.21 -9.46
C LYS A 248 -7.38 -22.50 -10.79
N ASP A 249 -7.55 -21.60 -11.77
CA ASP A 249 -6.91 -21.70 -13.08
C ASP A 249 -5.75 -20.69 -13.17
N ALA A 250 -4.52 -21.22 -13.20
CA ALA A 250 -3.31 -20.43 -13.33
C ALA A 250 -3.21 -19.70 -14.67
N PHE A 251 -3.63 -20.34 -15.77
CA PHE A 251 -3.57 -19.73 -17.10
C PHE A 251 -4.54 -18.55 -17.19
N LYS A 252 -5.77 -18.73 -16.68
CA LYS A 252 -6.75 -17.64 -16.63
C LYS A 252 -6.27 -16.47 -15.76
N ALA A 253 -5.63 -16.76 -14.63
CA ALA A 253 -5.05 -15.72 -13.77
C ALA A 253 -3.93 -14.93 -14.48
N GLU A 254 -3.03 -15.63 -15.19
CA GLU A 254 -1.97 -15.00 -15.99
C GLU A 254 -2.55 -14.09 -17.09
N GLU A 255 -3.62 -14.49 -17.78
CA GLU A 255 -4.31 -13.62 -18.74
C GLU A 255 -4.88 -12.36 -18.09
N VAL A 256 -5.57 -12.51 -16.96
CA VAL A 256 -6.17 -11.39 -16.23
C VAL A 256 -5.11 -10.39 -15.80
N ILE A 257 -3.98 -10.87 -15.24
CA ILE A 257 -2.86 -10.01 -14.84
C ILE A 257 -2.29 -9.26 -16.05
N GLY A 258 -2.09 -9.96 -17.17
CA GLY A 258 -1.66 -9.33 -18.42
C GLY A 258 -2.61 -8.20 -18.85
N ARG A 259 -3.92 -8.43 -18.80
CA ARG A 259 -4.92 -7.40 -19.14
C ARG A 259 -4.89 -6.23 -18.16
N ILE A 260 -4.74 -6.47 -16.86
CA ILE A 260 -4.59 -5.38 -15.88
C ILE A 260 -3.35 -4.55 -16.19
N HIS A 261 -2.21 -5.18 -16.48
CA HIS A 261 -0.98 -4.50 -16.90
C HIS A 261 -1.23 -3.57 -18.10
N PHE A 262 -1.80 -4.09 -19.19
CA PHE A 262 -2.08 -3.29 -20.40
C PHE A 262 -3.13 -2.19 -20.20
N ARG A 263 -4.09 -2.34 -19.27
CA ARG A 263 -5.16 -1.36 -19.03
C ARG A 263 -4.87 -0.36 -17.91
N CYS A 264 -3.82 -0.59 -17.13
CA CYS A 264 -3.41 0.24 -16.00
C CYS A 264 -2.04 0.88 -16.26
N SER A 265 -1.88 1.55 -17.41
CA SER A 265 -0.65 2.28 -17.77
C SER A 265 0.62 1.42 -17.69
N GLU A 266 0.55 0.18 -18.20
CA GLU A 266 1.68 -0.77 -18.22
C GLU A 266 2.24 -1.05 -16.81
N LYS A 267 1.34 -1.12 -15.82
CA LYS A 267 1.71 -1.32 -14.40
C LYS A 267 2.59 -2.57 -14.22
N PRO A 268 3.77 -2.45 -13.61
CA PRO A 268 4.68 -3.59 -13.43
C PRO A 268 4.10 -4.66 -12.51
N VAL A 269 4.55 -5.91 -12.71
CA VAL A 269 4.15 -7.07 -11.91
C VAL A 269 5.35 -7.64 -11.18
N HIS A 270 5.20 -7.83 -9.87
CA HIS A 270 6.24 -8.25 -8.96
C HIS A 270 6.13 -9.77 -8.72
N TYR A 271 7.16 -10.53 -9.02
CA TYR A 271 7.24 -11.95 -8.77
C TYR A 271 8.08 -12.20 -7.52
N ILE A 272 7.46 -12.81 -6.53
CA ILE A 272 8.04 -13.03 -5.19
C ILE A 272 7.81 -14.46 -4.73
N HIS A 273 8.68 -14.98 -3.87
CA HIS A 273 8.38 -16.20 -3.12
C HIS A 273 7.95 -15.83 -1.71
N VAL A 274 6.69 -16.12 -1.36
CA VAL A 274 6.17 -15.82 -0.02
C VAL A 274 5.47 -17.01 0.61
N LYS A 275 5.59 -17.11 1.94
CA LYS A 275 4.88 -18.07 2.78
C LYS A 275 3.75 -17.36 3.52
N SER A 276 2.53 -17.87 3.39
CA SER A 276 1.37 -17.33 4.12
C SER A 276 1.37 -17.82 5.57
N ILE A 277 1.25 -16.90 6.52
CA ILE A 277 1.23 -17.20 7.96
C ILE A 277 0.00 -16.53 8.57
N SER A 278 -0.88 -17.31 9.18
CA SER A 278 -2.01 -16.78 9.94
C SER A 278 -1.53 -16.27 11.30
N LYS A 279 -1.94 -15.05 11.67
CA LYS A 279 -1.55 -14.38 12.91
C LYS A 279 -2.71 -13.51 13.39
N SER A 280 -2.77 -13.23 14.69
CA SER A 280 -3.63 -12.15 15.19
C SER A 280 -3.11 -10.80 14.71
N LYS A 281 -4.02 -9.85 14.45
CA LYS A 281 -3.62 -8.49 14.11
C LYS A 281 -2.75 -7.85 15.21
N PRO A 282 -1.79 -6.98 14.86
CA PRO A 282 -1.03 -6.19 15.82
C PRO A 282 -1.95 -5.40 16.76
N ILE A 283 -1.53 -5.29 18.02
CA ILE A 283 -2.23 -4.49 19.04
C ILE A 283 -1.83 -3.03 18.86
N ASP A 284 -2.83 -2.13 18.83
CA ASP A 284 -2.60 -0.69 18.84
C ASP A 284 -1.98 -0.30 20.19
N ARG A 285 -0.79 0.32 20.15
CA ARG A 285 -0.10 0.81 21.34
C ARG A 285 -0.44 2.28 21.57
N ASP A 286 -0.52 2.68 22.84
CA ASP A 286 -0.61 4.08 23.21
C ASP A 286 0.75 4.74 22.99
N LEU A 287 0.83 5.54 21.93
CA LEU A 287 2.03 6.28 21.56
C LEU A 287 1.99 7.65 22.23
N ASN A 288 2.96 7.93 23.08
CA ASN A 288 3.17 9.25 23.69
C ASN A 288 4.65 9.61 23.58
N ILE A 289 5.04 10.08 22.40
CA ILE A 289 6.37 10.65 22.15
C ILE A 289 6.38 12.08 22.68
N SER A 290 7.52 12.56 23.18
CA SER A 290 7.69 13.90 23.75
C SER A 290 7.17 15.02 22.84
N HIS A 291 7.32 14.87 21.53
CA HIS A 291 6.75 15.76 20.52
C HIS A 291 5.42 15.24 19.98
N PHE A 292 4.38 16.07 20.05
CA PHE A 292 3.04 15.65 19.61
C PHE A 292 2.97 15.41 18.10
N GLY A 293 3.66 16.20 17.27
CA GLY A 293 3.67 15.97 15.82
C GLY A 293 4.27 14.61 15.44
N CYS A 294 5.30 14.16 16.16
CA CYS A 294 5.86 12.80 16.02
C CYS A 294 4.85 11.74 16.49
N THR A 295 4.19 11.96 17.63
CA THR A 295 3.10 11.08 18.12
C THR A 295 2.00 10.93 17.08
N TYR A 296 1.56 12.05 16.50
CA TYR A 296 0.52 12.10 15.49
C TYR A 296 0.92 11.32 14.23
N LEU A 297 2.12 11.55 13.68
CA LEU A 297 2.59 10.88 12.47
C LEU A 297 2.85 9.39 12.69
N MET A 298 3.45 8.99 13.83
CA MET A 298 3.59 7.57 14.15
C MET A 298 2.23 6.87 14.25
N THR A 299 1.26 7.51 14.92
CA THR A 299 -0.11 7.00 14.97
C THR A 299 -0.71 6.92 13.56
N ALA A 300 -0.47 7.92 12.71
CA ALA A 300 -0.91 7.90 11.31
C ALA A 300 -0.38 6.68 10.57
N MET A 301 0.91 6.39 10.68
CA MET A 301 1.55 5.26 10.01
C MET A 301 1.01 3.91 10.49
N PHE A 302 0.83 3.70 11.80
CA PHE A 302 0.23 2.47 12.34
C PHE A 302 -1.26 2.31 11.98
N LYS A 303 -1.98 3.40 11.78
CA LYS A 303 -3.39 3.38 11.35
C LYS A 303 -3.55 3.22 9.84
N ARG A 304 -2.50 3.43 9.03
CA ARG A 304 -2.57 3.21 7.57
C ARG A 304 -2.77 1.75 7.21
N ASN A 305 -1.92 0.88 7.74
CA ASN A 305 -1.94 -0.56 7.55
C ASN A 305 -1.03 -1.25 8.59
N PHE A 306 -1.00 -2.57 8.56
CA PHE A 306 -0.18 -3.37 9.49
C PHE A 306 1.30 -3.52 9.08
N THR A 307 1.71 -3.00 7.92
CA THR A 307 3.04 -3.24 7.34
C THR A 307 4.17 -2.78 8.27
N LEU A 308 4.08 -1.55 8.81
CA LEU A 308 5.11 -0.99 9.69
C LEU A 308 5.28 -1.84 10.96
N ALA A 309 4.17 -2.26 11.58
CA ALA A 309 4.18 -3.08 12.78
C ALA A 309 4.84 -4.44 12.53
N GLU A 310 4.58 -5.05 11.37
CA GLU A 310 5.12 -6.37 11.01
C GLU A 310 6.55 -6.35 10.45
N GLN A 311 7.06 -5.17 10.06
CA GLN A 311 8.48 -4.99 9.74
C GLN A 311 9.37 -4.91 10.99
N ALA A 312 8.80 -4.51 12.13
CA ALA A 312 9.56 -4.44 13.37
C ALA A 312 9.90 -5.85 13.87
N SER A 313 11.19 -6.09 14.15
CA SER A 313 11.60 -7.32 14.85
C SER A 313 11.07 -7.32 16.28
N ASN A 314 11.11 -6.16 16.94
CA ASN A 314 10.46 -5.89 18.22
C ASN A 314 9.94 -4.45 18.21
N ILE A 315 8.62 -4.28 18.26
CA ILE A 315 7.97 -2.96 18.20
C ILE A 315 8.41 -2.09 19.37
N ASP A 316 8.54 -2.64 20.59
CA ASP A 316 8.87 -1.86 21.78
C ASP A 316 10.31 -1.31 21.69
N THR A 317 11.25 -2.08 21.11
CA THR A 317 12.61 -1.60 20.81
C THR A 317 12.60 -0.50 19.76
N CYS A 318 11.88 -0.68 18.66
CA CYS A 318 11.77 0.35 17.61
C CYS A 318 11.17 1.65 18.18
N LEU A 319 10.13 1.56 19.01
CA LEU A 319 9.53 2.73 19.66
C LEU A 319 10.48 3.43 20.63
N TYR A 320 11.31 2.68 21.35
CA TYR A 320 12.35 3.25 22.21
C TYR A 320 13.40 4.01 21.40
N ASP A 321 13.81 3.50 20.25
CA ASP A 321 14.74 4.18 19.34
C ASP A 321 14.11 5.46 18.77
N ILE A 322 12.82 5.44 18.38
CA ILE A 322 12.09 6.65 17.98
C ILE A 322 12.06 7.70 19.09
N GLN A 323 11.87 7.29 20.35
CA GLN A 323 11.91 8.22 21.47
C GLN A 323 13.29 8.87 21.64
N LYS A 324 14.38 8.12 21.43
CA LYS A 324 15.74 8.68 21.44
C LYS A 324 15.94 9.71 20.34
N LEU A 325 15.51 9.42 19.11
CA LEU A 325 15.60 10.37 17.99
C LEU A 325 14.77 11.64 18.27
N ALA A 326 13.59 11.49 18.88
CA ALA A 326 12.74 12.61 19.26
C ALA A 326 13.40 13.51 20.32
N LEU A 327 14.12 12.92 21.28
CA LEU A 327 14.90 13.66 22.28
C LEU A 327 16.11 14.37 21.67
N GLN A 328 16.68 13.83 20.59
CA GLN A 328 17.79 14.45 19.89
C GLN A 328 17.34 15.66 19.05
N ASN A 329 16.33 15.49 18.18
CA ASN A 329 15.73 16.60 17.43
C ASN A 329 14.32 16.23 16.92
N ALA A 330 13.29 16.66 17.64
CA ALA A 330 11.91 16.35 17.30
C ALA A 330 11.44 16.88 15.93
N GLU A 331 11.93 18.04 15.50
CA GLU A 331 11.51 18.65 14.24
C GLU A 331 12.04 17.88 13.02
N CYS A 332 13.31 17.45 13.08
CA CYS A 332 13.90 16.59 12.04
C CYS A 332 13.17 15.25 11.95
N LEU A 333 12.82 14.67 13.11
CA LEU A 333 12.05 13.43 13.16
C LEU A 333 10.66 13.61 12.55
N GLU A 334 9.95 14.71 12.83
CA GLU A 334 8.64 14.98 12.24
C GLU A 334 8.70 15.06 10.71
N LYS A 335 9.74 15.69 10.14
CA LYS A 335 9.95 15.74 8.69
C LYS A 335 10.22 14.35 8.11
N SER A 336 11.10 13.58 8.76
CA SER A 336 11.39 12.18 8.39
C SER A 336 10.11 11.33 8.37
N LEU A 337 9.33 11.36 9.45
CA LEU A 337 8.07 10.61 9.55
C LEU A 337 7.05 11.03 8.49
N THR A 338 7.03 12.31 8.11
CA THR A 338 6.16 12.82 7.03
C THR A 338 6.51 12.19 5.69
N LEU A 339 7.79 12.10 5.34
CA LEU A 339 8.24 11.43 4.12
C LEU A 339 7.95 9.94 4.13
N VAL A 340 8.20 9.26 5.25
CA VAL A 340 7.96 7.82 5.36
C VAL A 340 6.46 7.52 5.30
N LEU A 341 5.60 8.37 5.86
CA LEU A 341 4.15 8.26 5.68
C LEU A 341 3.76 8.36 4.20
N ALA A 342 4.35 9.28 3.43
CA ALA A 342 4.12 9.38 1.99
C ALA A 342 4.64 8.12 1.24
N ALA A 343 5.78 7.56 1.65
CA ALA A 343 6.29 6.30 1.10
C ALA A 343 5.32 5.13 1.37
N ILE A 344 4.76 5.03 2.58
CA ILE A 344 3.73 4.04 2.93
C ILE A 344 2.49 4.22 2.07
N ASP A 345 2.04 5.46 1.85
CA ASP A 345 0.84 5.75 1.05
C ASP A 345 1.05 5.39 -0.43
N SER A 346 2.23 5.67 -0.98
CA SER A 346 2.61 5.30 -2.36
C SER A 346 2.84 3.80 -2.57
N GLY A 347 3.06 3.04 -1.49
CA GLY A 347 3.32 1.60 -1.56
C GLY A 347 4.75 1.26 -1.98
N LYS A 348 5.73 2.12 -1.63
CA LYS A 348 7.15 1.87 -1.88
C LYS A 348 7.64 0.64 -1.11
N ILE A 349 8.36 -0.24 -1.78
CA ILE A 349 8.89 -1.50 -1.26
C ILE A 349 10.23 -1.24 -0.57
N VAL A 350 10.15 -0.74 0.67
CA VAL A 350 11.32 -0.40 1.51
C VAL A 350 11.12 -0.88 2.95
N ASN A 351 12.20 -0.89 3.73
CA ASN A 351 12.10 -1.04 5.18
C ASN A 351 11.83 0.34 5.80
N TYR A 352 10.59 0.57 6.25
CA TYR A 352 10.18 1.89 6.71
C TYR A 352 10.92 2.33 7.98
N TRP A 353 11.30 1.41 8.88
CA TRP A 353 12.07 1.76 10.08
C TRP A 353 13.47 2.26 9.74
N HIS A 354 14.12 1.65 8.74
CA HIS A 354 15.45 2.08 8.29
C HIS A 354 15.36 3.45 7.62
N GLU A 355 14.32 3.69 6.83
CA GLU A 355 14.10 4.99 6.20
C GLU A 355 13.82 6.10 7.22
N ILE A 356 13.09 5.84 8.33
CA ILE A 356 12.90 6.86 9.37
C ILE A 356 14.25 7.37 9.90
N GLU A 357 15.15 6.45 10.25
CA GLU A 357 16.49 6.79 10.77
C GLU A 357 17.35 7.47 9.71
N LYS A 358 17.35 6.97 8.48
CA LYS A 358 18.12 7.55 7.36
C LYS A 358 17.69 8.98 7.06
N GLN A 359 16.38 9.21 6.90
CA GLN A 359 15.84 10.54 6.60
C GLN A 359 16.03 11.50 7.80
N PHE A 360 15.97 11.00 9.03
CA PHE A 360 16.27 11.80 10.22
C PHE A 360 17.70 12.36 10.20
N HIS A 361 18.69 11.50 9.92
CA HIS A 361 20.09 11.93 9.87
C HIS A 361 20.36 12.91 8.72
N TYR A 362 19.71 12.71 7.57
CA TYR A 362 19.77 13.66 6.45
C TYR A 362 19.26 15.05 6.87
N TYR A 363 18.08 15.13 7.52
CA TYR A 363 17.55 16.41 7.99
C TYR A 363 18.41 17.03 9.09
N LEU A 364 19.06 16.22 9.93
CA LEU A 364 19.95 16.70 10.97
C LEU A 364 21.23 17.32 10.37
N SER A 365 21.85 16.66 9.38
CA SER A 365 23.07 17.15 8.71
C SER A 365 22.84 18.37 7.85
N ASN A 366 21.65 18.51 7.27
CA ASN A 366 21.30 19.62 6.36
C ASN A 366 20.31 20.62 7.00
N SER A 367 20.26 20.67 8.33
CA SER A 367 19.28 21.48 9.07
C SER A 367 19.34 22.97 8.70
N ASP A 368 20.54 23.52 8.50
CA ASP A 368 20.73 24.94 8.15
C ASP A 368 20.23 25.27 6.73
N GLU A 369 20.50 24.41 5.74
CA GLU A 369 20.09 24.60 4.34
C GLU A 369 18.57 24.40 4.16
N ILE A 370 18.02 23.41 4.86
CA ILE A 370 16.60 23.06 4.76
C ILE A 370 15.74 24.09 5.51
N ASN A 371 16.24 24.67 6.62
CA ASN A 371 15.54 25.76 7.30
C ASN A 371 15.42 27.04 6.44
N PHE A 372 16.34 27.29 5.51
CA PHE A 372 16.20 28.37 4.52
C PHE A 372 15.10 28.09 3.49
N GLY A 373 14.79 26.82 3.22
CA GLY A 373 13.71 26.37 2.32
C GLY A 373 12.39 26.05 3.02
N HIS A 374 12.29 26.25 4.33
CA HIS A 374 11.03 26.05 5.05
C HIS A 374 10.05 27.15 4.68
N TYR A 375 8.85 26.75 4.23
CA TYR A 375 7.75 27.66 3.98
C TYR A 375 7.50 28.50 5.24
N VAL A 376 7.86 29.79 5.18
CA VAL A 376 7.42 30.76 6.19
C VAL A 376 5.91 30.75 6.13
N VAL A 377 5.26 30.21 7.17
CA VAL A 377 3.81 30.19 7.26
C VAL A 377 3.34 31.65 7.21
N PRO A 378 2.61 32.09 6.16
CA PRO A 378 2.20 33.47 6.05
C PRO A 378 1.41 33.91 7.29
N GLU A 379 1.45 35.19 7.64
CA GLU A 379 0.84 35.74 8.88
C GLU A 379 -0.63 35.34 9.06
N LYS A 380 -1.38 35.25 7.94
CA LYS A 380 -2.81 34.88 7.91
C LYS A 380 -3.07 33.39 7.77
N CYS A 381 -2.03 32.56 7.76
CA CYS A 381 -2.12 31.12 7.60
C CYS A 381 -1.72 30.40 8.89
N ARG A 382 -2.20 29.18 9.06
CA ARG A 382 -1.86 28.27 10.15
C ARG A 382 -1.68 26.86 9.59
N LEU A 383 -0.78 26.07 10.17
CA LEU A 383 -0.70 24.65 9.89
C LEU A 383 -1.73 23.92 10.75
N ILE A 384 -2.55 23.06 10.13
CA ILE A 384 -3.63 22.35 10.81
C ILE A 384 -3.57 20.88 10.41
N ARG A 385 -3.66 19.99 11.40
CA ARG A 385 -3.70 18.55 11.16
C ARG A 385 -5.05 18.14 10.58
N ARG A 386 -5.03 17.20 9.65
CA ARG A 386 -6.22 16.71 8.96
C ARG A 386 -6.41 15.22 9.16
N VAL A 387 -7.63 14.82 9.48
CA VAL A 387 -8.05 13.42 9.55
C VAL A 387 -9.17 13.19 8.55
N THR A 388 -9.07 12.13 7.76
CA THR A 388 -10.19 11.59 6.99
C THR A 388 -10.74 10.36 7.69
N LEU A 389 -12.01 10.40 8.06
CA LEU A 389 -12.74 9.27 8.62
C LEU A 389 -13.50 8.56 7.50
N THR A 390 -13.26 7.27 7.38
CA THR A 390 -14.01 6.37 6.51
C THR A 390 -14.72 5.31 7.35
N PRO A 391 -15.68 4.56 6.80
CA PRO A 391 -16.38 3.53 7.55
C PRO A 391 -15.44 2.49 8.18
N THR A 392 -14.27 2.24 7.57
CA THR A 392 -13.32 1.23 8.06
C THR A 392 -12.02 1.78 8.64
N ARG A 393 -11.68 3.07 8.42
CA ARG A 393 -10.37 3.63 8.81
C ARG A 393 -10.43 5.08 9.31
N GLN A 394 -9.44 5.41 10.15
CA GLN A 394 -9.08 6.78 10.52
C GLN A 394 -7.74 7.15 9.84
N LEU A 395 -7.80 7.93 8.77
CA LEU A 395 -6.64 8.33 7.99
C LEU A 395 -6.13 9.71 8.42
N MET A 396 -5.03 9.74 9.17
CA MET A 396 -4.32 10.98 9.55
C MET A 396 -3.38 11.45 8.43
N TRP A 397 -3.35 12.75 8.15
CA TRP A 397 -2.51 13.38 7.12
C TRP A 397 -1.55 14.38 7.74
N ALA A 398 -0.41 14.63 7.07
CA ALA A 398 0.51 15.69 7.46
C ALA A 398 -0.21 17.04 7.61
N PRO A 399 0.28 17.94 8.49
CA PRO A 399 -0.32 19.26 8.66
C PRO A 399 -0.40 20.04 7.34
N GLU A 400 -1.56 20.64 7.06
CA GLU A 400 -1.79 21.44 5.86
C GLU A 400 -1.87 22.92 6.20
N MET A 401 -1.38 23.77 5.30
CA MET A 401 -1.51 25.22 5.43
C MET A 401 -2.93 25.65 5.11
N MET A 402 -3.55 26.38 6.04
CA MET A 402 -4.90 26.89 5.91
C MET A 402 -4.97 28.35 6.31
N PHE A 403 -5.85 29.11 5.66
CA PHE A 403 -6.16 30.47 6.13
C PHE A 403 -6.79 30.44 7.51
N GLY A 404 -6.35 31.35 8.38
CA GLY A 404 -6.90 31.55 9.71
C GLY A 404 -8.36 31.97 9.64
N ASN A 405 -9.20 31.36 10.48
CA ASN A 405 -10.59 31.73 10.66
C ASN A 405 -10.77 32.38 12.05
N ARG A 406 -12.01 32.78 12.40
CA ARG A 406 -12.27 33.45 13.70
C ARG A 406 -11.83 32.62 14.90
N VAL A 407 -11.95 31.30 14.84
CA VAL A 407 -11.52 30.38 15.90
C VAL A 407 -10.00 30.33 15.97
N LEU A 408 -9.32 30.12 14.83
CA LEU A 408 -7.86 30.01 14.76
C LEU A 408 -7.10 31.33 15.04
N ARG A 409 -7.81 32.45 15.17
CA ARG A 409 -7.25 33.72 15.67
C ARG A 409 -7.23 33.81 17.19
N ASN A 410 -8.12 33.07 17.86
CA ASN A 410 -8.30 33.12 19.30
C ASN A 410 -7.79 31.85 20.01
N PHE A 411 -7.55 30.78 19.25
CA PHE A 411 -7.08 29.49 19.77
C PHE A 411 -5.84 29.03 19.00
N ASP A 412 -4.97 28.31 19.69
CA ASP A 412 -3.78 27.72 19.10
C ASP A 412 -4.17 26.64 18.08
N SER A 413 -3.74 26.83 16.83
CA SER A 413 -3.99 25.91 15.73
C SER A 413 -3.39 24.52 15.96
N GLU A 414 -2.38 24.40 16.82
CA GLU A 414 -1.76 23.13 17.17
C GLU A 414 -2.75 22.15 17.84
N TYR A 415 -3.78 22.67 18.51
CA TYR A 415 -4.86 21.90 19.14
C TYR A 415 -6.10 21.79 18.26
N ALA A 416 -6.06 22.29 17.03
CA ALA A 416 -7.14 22.15 16.06
C ALA A 416 -6.94 20.88 15.20
N LEU A 417 -8.05 20.20 14.92
CA LEU A 417 -8.09 19.04 14.02
C LEU A 417 -9.20 19.26 12.99
N ARG A 418 -8.82 19.26 11.72
CA ARG A 418 -9.79 19.27 10.62
C ARG A 418 -10.21 17.84 10.32
N VAL A 419 -11.51 17.58 10.23
CA VAL A 419 -12.02 16.23 9.96
C VAL A 419 -12.80 16.22 8.64
N ALA A 420 -12.56 15.21 7.81
CA ALA A 420 -13.33 14.96 6.59
C ALA A 420 -13.95 13.56 6.64
N PHE A 421 -15.22 13.45 6.27
CA PHE A 421 -15.95 12.20 6.21
C PHE A 421 -16.05 11.73 4.75
N ARG A 422 -15.49 10.56 4.48
CA ARG A 422 -15.42 9.97 3.13
C ARG A 422 -15.86 8.51 3.17
N ASP A 423 -16.21 7.95 2.03
CA ASP A 423 -16.29 6.48 1.91
C ASP A 423 -14.86 5.90 1.79
N ASP A 424 -14.70 4.59 1.92
CA ASP A 424 -13.39 3.93 1.97
C ASP A 424 -12.54 4.17 0.71
N ASN A 425 -13.17 4.37 -0.45
CA ASN A 425 -12.52 4.72 -1.71
C ASN A 425 -12.23 6.25 -1.86
N ASN A 426 -12.31 7.02 -0.78
CA ASN A 426 -12.19 8.48 -0.71
C ASN A 426 -13.29 9.26 -1.45
N SER A 427 -14.34 8.60 -1.94
CA SER A 427 -15.49 9.29 -2.53
C SER A 427 -16.37 9.96 -1.46
N ARG A 428 -17.35 10.76 -1.89
CA ARG A 428 -18.30 11.40 -0.96
C ARG A 428 -19.24 10.34 -0.40
N LEU A 429 -19.39 10.31 0.94
CA LEU A 429 -20.28 9.36 1.61
C LEU A 429 -21.76 9.50 1.16
N SER A 430 -22.17 10.68 0.70
CA SER A 430 -23.52 10.93 0.17
C SER A 430 -23.85 10.12 -1.08
N PHE A 431 -22.87 9.67 -1.86
CA PHE A 431 -23.13 8.92 -3.10
C PHE A 431 -23.77 7.55 -2.84
N VAL A 432 -23.55 6.97 -1.67
CA VAL A 432 -24.05 5.65 -1.28
C VAL A 432 -25.13 5.71 -0.20
N ALA A 433 -25.46 6.91 0.27
CA ALA A 433 -26.32 7.13 1.45
C ALA A 433 -27.72 6.50 1.34
N ALA A 434 -28.33 6.52 0.15
CA ALA A 434 -29.69 6.02 -0.05
C ALA A 434 -29.84 4.50 0.21
N PHE A 435 -28.74 3.75 0.06
CA PHE A 435 -28.71 2.30 0.20
C PHE A 435 -27.60 1.85 1.16
N ALA A 436 -27.11 2.73 2.03
CA ALA A 436 -26.12 2.36 3.04
C ALA A 436 -26.80 1.73 4.26
N ASP A 437 -26.23 0.64 4.77
CA ASP A 437 -26.55 0.10 6.09
C ASP A 437 -26.13 1.12 7.16
N GLU A 438 -26.78 1.06 8.33
CA GLU A 438 -26.55 2.02 9.42
C GLU A 438 -25.08 2.06 9.88
N ASN A 439 -24.39 0.91 9.90
CA ASN A 439 -23.00 0.79 10.34
C ASN A 439 -22.02 1.73 9.59
N VAL A 440 -22.31 2.08 8.33
CA VAL A 440 -21.51 3.02 7.54
C VAL A 440 -21.52 4.40 8.18
N PHE A 441 -22.70 4.90 8.56
CA PHE A 441 -22.85 6.20 9.21
C PHE A 441 -22.34 6.17 10.66
N ASP A 442 -22.52 5.05 11.35
CA ASP A 442 -22.09 4.87 12.73
C ASP A 442 -20.60 5.03 12.88
N PHE A 443 -19.85 4.29 12.07
CA PHE A 443 -18.40 4.22 12.19
C PHE A 443 -17.74 5.48 11.63
N ALA A 444 -18.21 5.98 10.49
CA ALA A 444 -17.61 7.14 9.86
C ALA A 444 -17.96 8.45 10.59
N ILE A 445 -19.21 8.62 11.07
CA ILE A 445 -19.71 9.92 11.56
C ILE A 445 -20.14 9.86 13.02
N ARG A 446 -21.11 9.01 13.37
CA ARG A 446 -21.81 9.12 14.65
C ARG A 446 -20.89 8.86 15.84
N ARG A 447 -20.11 7.77 15.82
CA ARG A 447 -19.19 7.41 16.91
C ARG A 447 -18.09 8.46 17.09
N PRO A 448 -17.33 8.85 16.05
CA PRO A 448 -16.32 9.91 16.19
C PRO A 448 -16.89 11.23 16.71
N MET A 449 -18.12 11.58 16.34
CA MET A 449 -18.76 12.81 16.81
C MET A 449 -19.24 12.78 18.26
N LEU A 450 -19.74 11.63 18.72
CA LEU A 450 -20.22 11.50 20.10
C LEU A 450 -19.10 11.20 21.10
N GLN A 451 -18.10 10.44 20.69
CA GLN A 451 -17.03 9.95 21.58
C GLN A 451 -15.78 10.82 21.54
N GLY A 452 -15.62 11.63 20.49
CA GLY A 452 -14.38 12.33 20.19
C GLY A 452 -13.36 11.44 19.48
N ILE A 453 -12.28 12.06 19.01
CA ILE A 453 -11.16 11.38 18.33
C ILE A 453 -9.94 11.43 19.24
N PHE A 454 -9.37 10.26 19.54
CA PHE A 454 -8.18 10.16 20.39
C PHE A 454 -6.92 10.00 19.52
N ILE A 455 -5.90 10.81 19.80
CA ILE A 455 -4.58 10.72 19.19
C ILE A 455 -3.53 10.98 20.27
N GLY A 456 -2.77 9.94 20.64
CA GLY A 456 -1.87 9.98 21.79
C GLY A 456 -2.62 10.44 23.05
N SER A 457 -2.08 11.43 23.74
CA SER A 457 -2.70 12.02 24.94
C SER A 457 -3.84 13.00 24.67
N ARG A 458 -4.15 13.33 23.41
CA ARG A 458 -5.15 14.35 23.05
C ARG A 458 -6.48 13.73 22.66
N ARG A 459 -7.57 14.31 23.18
CA ARG A 459 -8.96 14.04 22.77
C ARG A 459 -9.50 15.26 22.03
N TYR A 460 -9.97 15.04 20.82
CA TYR A 460 -10.57 16.07 19.97
C TYR A 460 -12.09 15.93 19.99
N GLU A 461 -12.77 17.02 20.32
CA GLU A 461 -14.23 17.09 20.39
C GLU A 461 -14.78 18.01 19.30
N PHE A 462 -16.03 17.76 18.92
CA PHE A 462 -16.70 18.59 17.93
C PHE A 462 -16.84 20.04 18.43
N LEU A 463 -16.40 20.99 17.62
CA LEU A 463 -16.48 22.43 17.94
C LEU A 463 -17.47 23.16 17.03
N ALA A 464 -17.25 23.09 15.72
CA ALA A 464 -18.02 23.83 14.73
C ALA A 464 -17.84 23.23 13.32
N TRP A 465 -18.63 23.70 12.37
CA TRP A 465 -18.43 23.51 10.94
C TRP A 465 -18.68 24.83 10.20
N SER A 466 -18.11 24.97 9.00
CA SER A 466 -18.44 26.04 8.06
C SER A 466 -19.18 25.50 6.84
N ASN A 467 -19.89 26.37 6.12
CA ASN A 467 -20.58 25.98 4.89
C ASN A 467 -19.63 25.41 3.83
N SER A 468 -18.40 25.91 3.75
CA SER A 468 -17.37 25.32 2.88
C SER A 468 -16.97 23.92 3.32
N GLN A 469 -16.79 23.70 4.62
CA GLN A 469 -16.44 22.38 5.15
C GLN A 469 -17.57 21.38 4.92
N ILE A 470 -18.85 21.74 5.16
CA ILE A 470 -19.99 20.86 4.88
C ILE A 470 -20.04 20.44 3.41
N ARG A 471 -19.83 21.38 2.47
CA ARG A 471 -19.81 21.05 1.03
C ARG A 471 -18.71 20.05 0.67
N ASP A 472 -17.60 20.09 1.41
CA ASP A 472 -16.48 19.16 1.29
C ASP A 472 -16.64 17.90 2.17
N HIS A 473 -17.81 17.71 2.79
CA HIS A 473 -18.09 16.64 3.75
C HIS A 473 -17.12 16.64 4.93
N GLY A 474 -16.73 17.80 5.43
CA GLY A 474 -15.86 17.96 6.58
C GLY A 474 -16.41 18.92 7.62
N ILE A 475 -15.67 19.03 8.72
CA ILE A 475 -15.94 19.88 9.89
C ILE A 475 -14.64 20.53 10.38
#